data_AF-A0A7T8HI21-F1
#
_entry.id   AF-A0A7T8HI21-F1
#
_cell.length_a   1.000
_cell.length_b   1.000
_cell.length_c   1.000
_cell.angle_alpha   90.00
_cell.angle_beta   90.00
_cell.angle_gamma   90.00
#
_symmetry.space_group_name_H-M   'P 1'
#
loop_
_entity.id
_entity.type
_entity.pdbx_description
1 polymer ?
#
loop_
_entity_poly.entity_id
_entity_poly.type
_entity_poly.pdbx_seq_one_letter_code
_entity_poly.pdbx_strand_id
1 'polypeptide(L)'
;MKRGSDLLSHLAFGTDHWKGLSQDYNKPLFIPNGSDSLSVIAGTNPSLEGEFVGSFTMDAWKQHYTTFFPQNISERGDLPPNPANDSNFREPFIDELRARKDQELERYKKELN
;
A
#
# COMPACT_ATOMS: atom_id res chain seq x y z
N MET A 1 -10.24 1.75 22.32
CA MET A 1 -9.49 0.96 21.31
C MET A 1 -8.33 0.28 22.02
N LYS A 2 -8.38 -1.04 22.27
CA LYS A 2 -7.25 -1.83 22.84
C LYS A 2 -6.97 -3.14 22.09
N ARG A 3 -7.87 -3.54 21.18
CA ARG A 3 -7.88 -4.86 20.50
C ARG A 3 -6.60 -5.22 19.75
N GLY A 4 -5.93 -4.24 19.11
CA GLY A 4 -4.66 -4.49 18.41
C GLY A 4 -3.50 -4.76 19.37
N SER A 5 -3.42 -3.99 20.47
CA SER A 5 -2.44 -4.22 21.54
C SER A 5 -2.67 -5.55 22.24
N ASP A 6 -3.94 -5.91 22.47
CA ASP A 6 -4.32 -7.18 23.11
C ASP A 6 -3.96 -8.38 22.20
N LEU A 7 -4.13 -8.24 20.87
CA LEU A 7 -3.70 -9.26 19.91
C LEU A 7 -2.18 -9.42 19.89
N LEU A 8 -1.43 -8.32 19.87
CA LEU A 8 0.04 -8.38 19.94
C LEU A 8 0.51 -9.00 21.26
N SER A 9 -0.16 -8.69 22.37
CA SER A 9 0.13 -9.29 23.67
C SER A 9 -0.20 -10.79 23.70
N HIS A 10 -1.28 -11.21 23.05
CA HIS A 10 -1.58 -12.64 22.87
C HIS A 10 -0.50 -13.35 22.06
N LEU A 11 -0.03 -12.76 20.96
CA LEU A 11 1.02 -13.34 20.13
C LEU A 11 2.37 -13.40 20.86
N ALA A 12 2.69 -12.39 21.67
CA ALA A 12 3.96 -12.32 22.40
C ALA A 12 3.97 -13.15 23.69
N PHE A 13 2.83 -13.21 24.41
CA PHE A 13 2.77 -13.73 25.79
C PHE A 13 1.63 -14.73 26.05
N GLY A 14 0.81 -15.05 25.05
CA GLY A 14 -0.30 -15.99 25.19
C GLY A 14 -1.49 -15.47 26.01
N THR A 15 -1.59 -14.17 26.27
CA THR A 15 -2.71 -13.56 27.03
C THR A 15 -4.03 -13.70 26.28
N ASP A 16 -5.17 -13.75 26.97
CA ASP A 16 -6.46 -13.80 26.29
C ASP A 16 -6.67 -12.62 25.33
N HIS A 17 -7.22 -12.91 24.15
CA HIS A 17 -7.62 -11.92 23.16
C HIS A 17 -9.06 -12.14 22.73
N TRP A 18 -9.64 -11.11 22.11
CA TRP A 18 -10.99 -11.19 21.58
C TRP A 18 -11.03 -12.06 20.31
N LYS A 19 -11.98 -13.00 20.23
CA LYS A 19 -12.09 -14.03 19.17
C LYS A 19 -13.30 -13.85 18.24
N GLY A 20 -14.04 -12.75 18.37
CA GLY A 20 -15.23 -12.52 17.54
C GLY A 20 -14.87 -12.04 16.13
N LEU A 21 -15.86 -12.00 15.24
CA LEU A 21 -15.75 -11.49 13.88
C LEU A 21 -16.57 -10.18 13.78
N SER A 22 -15.98 -9.13 13.19
CA SER A 22 -16.65 -7.86 12.91
C SER A 22 -16.36 -7.43 11.47
N GLN A 23 -17.35 -7.62 10.60
CA GLN A 23 -17.28 -7.33 9.16
C GLN A 23 -18.15 -6.12 8.75
N ASP A 24 -18.88 -5.50 9.69
CA ASP A 24 -19.70 -4.32 9.42
C ASP A 24 -18.81 -3.10 9.16
N TYR A 25 -18.87 -2.57 7.94
CA TYR A 25 -18.05 -1.43 7.51
C TYR A 25 -18.35 -0.13 8.26
N ASN A 26 -19.50 -0.02 8.94
CA ASN A 26 -19.84 1.14 9.78
C ASN A 26 -19.24 1.05 11.20
N LYS A 27 -18.54 -0.05 11.51
CA LYS A 27 -17.96 -0.33 12.82
C LYS A 27 -16.48 -0.69 12.67
N PRO A 28 -15.70 -0.67 13.76
CA PRO A 28 -14.34 -1.19 13.74
C PRO A 28 -14.30 -2.64 13.23
N LEU A 29 -13.57 -2.85 12.14
CA LEU A 29 -13.38 -4.17 11.54
C LEU A 29 -12.44 -5.03 12.39
N PHE A 30 -12.69 -6.33 12.40
CA PHE A 30 -11.80 -7.31 12.98
C PHE A 30 -12.10 -8.70 12.42
N ILE A 31 -11.07 -9.30 11.85
CA ILE A 31 -11.16 -10.55 11.11
C ILE A 31 -10.06 -11.45 11.64
N PRO A 32 -10.36 -12.38 12.57
CA PRO A 32 -9.41 -13.39 12.99
C PRO A 32 -8.86 -14.20 11.81
N ASN A 33 -7.62 -14.66 11.90
CA ASN A 33 -7.08 -15.57 10.90
C ASN A 33 -7.98 -16.82 10.75
N GLY A 34 -8.31 -17.17 9.50
CA GLY A 34 -9.15 -18.33 9.18
C GLY A 34 -10.65 -18.16 9.44
N SER A 35 -11.08 -16.97 9.88
CA SER A 35 -12.52 -16.68 10.06
C SER A 35 -13.22 -16.17 8.80
N ASP A 36 -12.44 -15.84 7.76
CA ASP A 36 -12.94 -15.34 6.49
C ASP A 36 -12.77 -16.35 5.36
N SER A 37 -13.62 -16.21 4.35
CA SER A 37 -13.49 -16.89 3.08
C SER A 37 -13.92 -15.96 1.96
N LEU A 38 -13.37 -16.19 0.75
CA LEU A 38 -13.74 -15.39 -0.42
C LEU A 38 -15.22 -15.51 -0.76
N SER A 39 -15.83 -16.68 -0.55
CA SER A 39 -17.27 -16.90 -0.75
C SER A 39 -18.14 -16.09 0.21
N VAL A 40 -17.71 -15.98 1.48
CA VAL A 40 -18.42 -15.20 2.50
C VAL A 40 -18.25 -13.70 2.23
N ILE A 41 -17.04 -13.25 1.88
CA ILE A 41 -16.75 -11.84 1.59
C ILE A 41 -17.49 -11.36 0.33
N ALA A 42 -17.53 -12.19 -0.72
CA ALA A 42 -18.25 -11.88 -1.95
C ALA A 42 -19.78 -11.95 -1.79
N GLY A 43 -20.29 -12.43 -0.66
CA GLY A 43 -21.72 -12.58 -0.41
C GLY A 43 -22.39 -13.66 -1.27
N THR A 44 -21.61 -14.55 -1.88
CA THR A 44 -22.12 -15.64 -2.72
C THR A 44 -22.75 -16.71 -1.83
N ASN A 45 -24.01 -17.06 -2.08
CA ASN A 45 -24.67 -18.12 -1.33
C ASN A 45 -23.98 -19.46 -1.64
N PRO A 46 -23.46 -20.19 -0.64
CA PRO A 46 -22.79 -21.48 -0.87
C PRO A 46 -23.70 -22.55 -1.49
N SER A 47 -25.03 -22.30 -1.55
CA SER A 47 -26.00 -23.20 -2.18
C SER A 47 -26.14 -23.02 -3.70
N LEU A 48 -25.53 -21.97 -4.27
CA LEU A 48 -25.55 -21.66 -5.71
C LEU A 48 -24.13 -21.80 -6.27
N GLU A 49 -23.72 -23.05 -6.48
CA GLU A 49 -22.37 -23.42 -6.97
C GLU A 49 -21.96 -22.71 -8.28
N GLY A 50 -22.91 -22.18 -9.05
CA GLY A 50 -22.67 -21.46 -10.31
C GLY A 50 -22.40 -19.94 -10.19
N GLU A 51 -22.83 -19.28 -9.11
CA GLU A 51 -22.66 -17.81 -8.95
C GLU A 51 -21.28 -17.44 -8.39
N PHE A 52 -20.65 -18.37 -7.68
CA PHE A 52 -19.32 -18.20 -7.09
C PHE A 52 -18.25 -17.83 -8.13
N VAL A 53 -18.33 -18.43 -9.32
CA VAL A 53 -17.34 -18.24 -10.40
C VAL A 53 -17.51 -16.90 -11.11
N GLY A 54 -18.75 -16.38 -11.20
CA GLY A 54 -19.04 -15.11 -11.88
C GLY A 54 -18.60 -13.89 -11.10
N SER A 55 -18.66 -13.95 -9.76
CA SER A 55 -18.32 -12.82 -8.89
C SER A 55 -16.83 -12.70 -8.55
N PHE A 56 -16.03 -13.74 -8.79
CA PHE A 56 -14.61 -13.78 -8.40
C PHE A 56 -13.63 -13.80 -9.59
N THR A 57 -14.05 -13.35 -10.77
CA THR A 57 -13.11 -13.19 -11.88
C THR A 57 -12.19 -11.99 -11.64
N MET A 58 -10.97 -12.04 -12.18
CA MET A 58 -10.06 -10.89 -12.15
C MET A 58 -10.72 -9.63 -12.74
N ASP A 59 -11.57 -9.82 -13.74
CA ASP A 59 -12.33 -8.74 -14.37
C ASP A 59 -13.36 -8.12 -13.43
N ALA A 60 -14.08 -8.92 -12.64
CA ALA A 60 -15.03 -8.42 -11.65
C ALA A 60 -14.33 -7.57 -10.57
N TRP A 61 -13.19 -8.02 -10.07
CA TRP A 61 -12.38 -7.25 -9.11
C TRP A 61 -11.80 -5.98 -9.72
N LYS A 62 -11.30 -6.05 -10.96
CA LYS A 62 -10.84 -4.89 -11.71
C LYS A 62 -11.97 -3.89 -11.87
N GLN A 63 -13.17 -4.33 -12.24
CA GLN A 63 -14.34 -3.46 -12.37
C GLN A 63 -14.70 -2.82 -11.03
N HIS A 64 -14.79 -3.60 -9.95
CA HIS A 64 -15.10 -3.07 -8.62
C HIS A 64 -14.07 -2.02 -8.19
N TYR A 65 -12.78 -2.33 -8.31
CA TYR A 65 -11.69 -1.42 -7.97
C TYR A 65 -11.75 -0.12 -8.80
N THR A 66 -11.86 -0.24 -10.14
CA THR A 66 -11.86 0.92 -11.05
C THR A 66 -13.12 1.79 -10.93
N THR A 67 -14.22 1.26 -10.40
CA THR A 67 -15.47 2.00 -10.16
C THR A 67 -15.31 3.02 -9.03
N PHE A 68 -14.59 2.66 -7.96
CA PHE A 68 -14.37 3.54 -6.81
C PHE A 68 -13.05 4.32 -6.90
N PHE A 69 -12.05 3.76 -7.58
CA PHE A 69 -10.72 4.34 -7.71
C PHE A 69 -10.39 4.55 -9.20
N PRO A 70 -10.46 5.81 -9.70
CA PRO A 70 -10.16 6.10 -11.09
C PRO A 70 -8.73 5.67 -11.41
N GLN A 71 -8.58 4.88 -12.48
CA GLN A 71 -7.26 4.50 -12.98
C GLN A 71 -6.77 5.65 -13.86
N ASN A 72 -6.11 6.64 -13.25
CA ASN A 72 -5.40 7.66 -14.01
C ASN A 72 -4.19 7.01 -14.70
N ILE A 73 -4.44 6.41 -15.86
CA ILE A 73 -3.36 5.87 -16.71
C ILE A 73 -2.43 7.00 -17.15
N SER A 74 -2.94 8.23 -17.25
CA SER A 74 -2.17 9.46 -17.52
C SER A 74 -1.24 9.91 -16.39
N GLU A 75 -1.38 9.41 -15.16
CA GLU A 75 -0.50 9.80 -14.04
C GLU A 75 0.69 8.85 -13.84
N ARG A 76 0.74 7.72 -14.56
CA ARG A 76 2.04 7.21 -14.99
C ARG A 76 2.54 8.20 -16.02
N GLY A 77 2.97 9.38 -15.56
CA GLY A 77 3.49 10.44 -16.39
C GLY A 77 4.42 9.78 -17.39
N ASP A 78 4.15 10.00 -18.68
CA ASP A 78 4.83 9.34 -19.79
C ASP A 78 6.32 9.31 -19.49
N LEU A 79 6.79 8.19 -18.95
CA LEU A 79 8.20 8.05 -18.63
C LEU A 79 8.88 8.20 -19.98
N PRO A 80 9.71 9.23 -20.15
CA PRO A 80 10.26 9.48 -21.46
C PRO A 80 11.03 8.24 -21.88
N PRO A 81 11.04 7.90 -23.19
CA PRO A 81 11.75 6.72 -23.68
C PRO A 81 13.22 6.69 -23.22
N ASN A 82 13.79 7.86 -22.99
CA ASN A 82 15.05 8.05 -22.30
C ASN A 82 14.80 8.59 -20.87
N PRO A 83 15.13 7.83 -19.82
CA PRO A 83 15.02 8.26 -18.42
C PRO A 83 15.75 9.57 -18.10
N ALA A 84 16.82 9.89 -18.84
CA ALA A 84 17.56 11.14 -18.66
C ALA A 84 16.75 12.39 -19.04
N ASN A 85 15.65 12.23 -19.79
CA ASN A 85 14.77 13.32 -20.17
C ASN A 85 13.57 13.47 -19.21
N ASP A 86 13.53 12.69 -18.11
CA ASP A 86 12.47 12.83 -17.12
C ASP A 86 12.60 14.20 -16.45
N SER A 87 11.49 14.94 -16.40
CA SER A 87 11.39 16.21 -15.67
C SER A 87 11.81 16.11 -14.19
N ASN A 88 11.69 14.93 -13.60
CA ASN A 88 12.15 14.62 -12.24
C ASN A 88 13.63 14.24 -12.17
N PHE A 89 14.27 13.90 -13.30
CA PHE A 89 15.68 13.55 -13.37
C PHE A 89 16.56 14.80 -13.38
N ARG A 90 16.88 15.27 -12.17
CA ARG A 90 17.73 16.45 -11.93
C ARG A 90 19.15 16.11 -11.49
N GLU A 91 19.56 14.85 -11.65
CA GLU A 91 20.84 14.34 -11.15
C GLU A 91 22.06 15.13 -11.65
N PRO A 92 22.18 15.51 -12.94
CA PRO A 92 23.30 16.34 -13.40
C PRO A 92 23.40 17.69 -12.67
N PHE A 93 22.27 18.35 -12.42
CA PHE A 93 22.23 19.61 -11.67
C PHE A 93 22.55 19.41 -10.18
N ILE A 94 22.09 18.30 -9.59
CA ILE A 94 22.38 17.96 -8.20
C ILE A 94 23.86 17.66 -8.02
N ASP A 95 24.49 16.97 -8.97
CA ASP A 95 25.92 16.65 -8.97
C ASP A 95 26.77 17.91 -9.05
N GLU A 96 26.42 18.87 -9.92
CA GLU A 96 27.08 20.17 -9.99
C GLU A 96 26.98 20.94 -8.66
N LEU A 97 25.78 20.98 -8.06
CA LEU A 97 25.57 21.64 -6.78
C LEU A 97 26.37 20.99 -5.65
N ARG A 98 26.44 19.65 -5.64
CA ARG A 98 27.23 18.89 -4.66
C ARG A 98 28.71 19.23 -4.82
N ALA A 99 29.24 19.13 -6.04
CA ALA A 99 30.64 19.42 -6.32
C ALA A 99 31.03 20.85 -5.91
N ARG A 100 30.15 21.83 -6.16
CA ARG A 100 30.38 23.23 -5.73
C ARG A 100 30.43 23.35 -4.21
N LYS A 101 29.47 22.75 -3.49
CA LYS A 101 29.44 22.79 -2.02
C LYS A 101 30.66 22.11 -1.41
N ASP A 102 31.10 20.99 -1.97
CA ASP A 102 32.28 20.27 -1.47
C ASP A 102 33.55 21.12 -1.66
N GLN A 103 33.70 21.81 -2.79
CA GLN A 103 34.81 22.73 -3.01
C GLN A 103 34.80 23.92 -2.05
N GLU A 104 33.64 24.53 -1.79
CA GLU A 104 33.49 25.61 -0.81
C GLU A 104 33.88 25.14 0.58
N LEU A 105 33.40 23.96 0.99
CA LEU A 105 33.70 23.37 2.28
C LEU A 105 35.21 23.13 2.48
N GLU A 106 35.90 22.60 1.47
CA GLU A 106 37.34 22.38 1.54
C GLU A 106 38.14 23.69 1.57
N ARG A 107 37.63 24.78 0.97
CA ARG A 107 38.24 26.11 1.13
C ARG A 107 38.09 26.61 2.56
N TYR A 108 36.89 26.55 3.13
CA TYR A 108 36.66 26.99 4.52
C TYR A 108 37.50 26.21 5.53
N LYS A 109 37.66 24.89 5.36
CA LYS A 109 38.53 24.07 6.22
C LYS A 109 40.00 24.51 6.16
N LYS A 110 40.48 24.99 5.01
CA LYS A 110 41.85 25.51 4.85
C LYS A 110 42.03 26.89 5.45
N GLU A 111 40.98 27.72 5.48
CA GLU A 111 41.01 29.05 6.09
C GLU A 111 40.89 29.02 7.62
N LEU A 112 40.32 27.95 8.18
CA LEU A 112 40.18 27.72 9.62
C LEU A 112 41.41 27.03 10.27
N ASN A 113 42.32 26.49 9.47
CA ASN A 113 43.61 25.93 9.89
C ASN A 113 44.73 26.94 9.67
#